data_AF-A0A2V9NFW4-F1
#
_entry.id   AF-A0A2V9NFW4-F1
#
_cell.length_a   1.000
_cell.length_b   1.000
_cell.length_c   1.000
_cell.angle_alpha   90.00
_cell.angle_beta   90.00
_cell.angle_gamma   90.00
#
_symmetry.space_group_name_H-M   'P 1'
#
loop_
_entity.id
_entity.type
_entity.pdbx_description
1 polymer ?
#
loop_
_entity_poly.entity_id
_entity_poly.type
_entity_poly.pdbx_seq_one_letter_code
_entity_poly.pdbx_strand_id
1 'polypeptide(L)'
;SLADLPYVLSEMEQDFIAPENVQALIWRELVPGLLTSAILPRWWGVSRNELHAIALYQRTGEELLTASVGNERLRSEVMNILSDRMVPQRSERVEQALRAGRVAEILPRITPADTFYLTAEFRRRFSWQTDFWGPSGQELENISRRYPTELSLERLSQDFGVPHPILAQSYARELLNVKPFPAFEGYSSRLLAESWDSSNLYWGRLADEMGYSPVMLNRLIPELTRRMVEKIFATDVEDWQAMLRAMRETGEEFRQGKIALLSTR
;
A
#
# COMPACT_ATOMS: atom_id res chain seq x y z
N SER A 1 -12.56 -24.09 0.68
CA SER A 1 -11.71 -24.87 -0.25
C SER A 1 -10.34 -25.10 0.40
N LEU A 2 -9.51 -26.06 -0.04
CA LEU A 2 -8.10 -26.12 0.42
C LEU A 2 -7.32 -24.83 0.07
N ALA A 3 -7.78 -24.10 -0.95
CA ALA A 3 -7.24 -22.79 -1.33
C ALA A 3 -7.48 -21.70 -0.26
N ASP A 4 -8.48 -21.86 0.63
CA ASP A 4 -8.74 -20.93 1.74
C ASP A 4 -7.96 -21.29 3.02
N LEU A 5 -7.22 -22.40 3.04
CA LEU A 5 -6.53 -22.88 4.24
C LEU A 5 -5.63 -21.80 4.90
N PRO A 6 -4.85 -20.98 4.15
CA PRO A 6 -4.05 -19.91 4.76
C PRO A 6 -4.89 -18.88 5.53
N TYR A 7 -6.07 -18.55 5.01
CA TYR A 7 -7.00 -17.62 5.66
C TYR A 7 -7.56 -18.20 6.95
N VAL A 8 -8.02 -19.46 6.93
CA VAL A 8 -8.56 -20.16 8.11
C VAL A 8 -7.49 -20.33 9.20
N LEU A 9 -6.23 -20.57 8.83
CA LEU A 9 -5.13 -20.61 9.80
C LEU A 9 -4.86 -19.24 10.40
N SER A 10 -4.93 -18.17 9.59
CA SER A 10 -4.76 -16.79 10.07
C SER A 10 -5.91 -16.34 10.98
N GLU A 11 -7.12 -16.89 10.80
CA GLU A 11 -8.23 -16.70 11.74
C GLU A 11 -7.93 -17.26 13.13
N MET A 12 -7.15 -18.34 13.23
CA MET A 12 -6.68 -18.85 14.52
C MET A 12 -5.50 -18.03 15.06
N GLU A 13 -4.58 -17.58 14.21
CA GLU A 13 -3.41 -16.78 14.62
C GLU A 13 -3.82 -15.44 15.24
N GLN A 14 -4.88 -14.80 14.71
CA GLN A 14 -5.30 -13.49 15.22
C GLN A 14 -5.65 -13.51 16.72
N ASP A 15 -6.18 -14.63 17.23
CA ASP A 15 -6.55 -14.78 18.65
C ASP A 15 -5.34 -14.76 19.59
N PHE A 16 -4.13 -14.98 19.04
CA PHE A 16 -2.87 -14.90 19.78
C PHE A 16 -2.20 -13.52 19.69
N ILE A 17 -2.72 -12.60 18.86
CA ILE A 17 -2.21 -11.24 18.78
C ILE A 17 -2.86 -10.42 19.88
N ALA A 18 -2.06 -10.00 20.87
CA ALA A 18 -2.53 -9.11 21.92
C ALA A 18 -2.54 -7.66 21.41
N PRO A 19 -3.71 -7.04 21.17
CA PRO A 19 -3.75 -5.66 20.69
C PRO A 19 -3.25 -4.70 21.78
N GLU A 20 -2.56 -3.64 21.38
CA GLU A 20 -2.12 -2.58 22.30
C GLU A 20 -3.32 -1.78 22.86
N ASN A 21 -4.49 -1.87 22.20
CA ASN A 21 -5.71 -1.16 22.58
C ASN A 21 -6.94 -2.09 22.59
N VAL A 22 -7.78 -2.01 23.64
CA VAL A 22 -8.94 -2.88 23.89
C VAL A 22 -10.04 -2.81 22.80
N GLN A 23 -10.07 -1.73 22.00
CA GLN A 23 -11.06 -1.52 20.92
C GLN A 23 -10.70 -2.22 19.58
N ALA A 24 -9.59 -2.95 19.51
CA ALA A 24 -9.15 -3.65 18.30
C ALA A 24 -10.06 -4.83 17.86
N LEU A 25 -11.04 -5.22 18.69
CA LEU A 25 -11.91 -6.40 18.49
C LEU A 25 -12.94 -6.28 17.33
N ILE A 26 -12.95 -5.16 16.61
CA ILE A 26 -13.93 -4.90 15.53
C ILE A 26 -13.54 -5.61 14.20
N TRP A 27 -12.31 -6.12 14.07
CA TRP A 27 -11.70 -6.48 12.77
C TRP A 27 -11.45 -7.97 12.53
N ARG A 28 -12.32 -8.84 13.08
CA ARG A 28 -12.14 -10.30 13.16
C ARG A 28 -11.94 -11.03 11.81
N GLU A 29 -12.27 -10.41 10.68
CA GLU A 29 -12.02 -10.99 9.35
C GLU A 29 -11.12 -10.13 8.43
N LEU A 30 -10.71 -8.93 8.87
CA LEU A 30 -9.69 -8.12 8.19
C LEU A 30 -8.28 -8.65 8.50
N VAL A 31 -7.99 -8.90 9.77
CA VAL A 31 -6.67 -9.36 10.24
C VAL A 31 -6.22 -10.64 9.54
N PRO A 32 -7.07 -11.69 9.40
CA PRO A 32 -6.70 -12.90 8.69
C PRO A 32 -6.31 -12.65 7.22
N GLY A 33 -6.98 -11.73 6.54
CA GLY A 33 -6.66 -11.34 5.16
C GLY A 33 -5.30 -10.64 5.06
N LEU A 34 -5.01 -9.72 5.98
CA LEU A 34 -3.71 -9.03 6.04
C LEU A 34 -2.55 -10.01 6.34
N LEU A 35 -2.71 -10.88 7.34
CA LEU A 35 -1.72 -11.87 7.72
C LEU A 35 -1.48 -12.89 6.61
N THR A 36 -2.55 -13.41 6.00
CA THR A 36 -2.46 -14.34 4.87
C THR A 36 -1.66 -13.71 3.74
N SER A 37 -1.99 -12.47 3.37
CA SER A 37 -1.25 -11.76 2.32
C SER A 37 0.23 -11.63 2.64
N ALA A 38 0.59 -11.39 3.91
CA ALA A 38 1.97 -11.17 4.32
C ALA A 38 2.85 -12.42 4.23
N ILE A 39 2.28 -13.62 4.41
CA ILE A 39 3.03 -14.89 4.47
C ILE A 39 3.12 -15.65 3.14
N LEU A 40 2.45 -15.19 2.08
CA LEU A 40 2.48 -15.85 0.78
C LEU A 40 3.93 -15.89 0.23
N PRO A 41 4.45 -17.07 -0.15
CA PRO A 41 5.82 -17.21 -0.62
C PRO A 41 5.96 -16.63 -2.04
N ARG A 42 6.36 -15.37 -2.13
CA ARG A 42 6.53 -14.65 -3.40
C ARG A 42 7.83 -13.89 -3.54
N TRP A 43 8.40 -13.43 -2.42
CA TRP A 43 9.49 -12.47 -2.42
C TRP A 43 10.82 -13.02 -2.98
N TRP A 44 10.95 -14.34 -3.07
CA TRP A 44 12.10 -14.99 -3.75
C TRP A 44 12.20 -14.65 -5.24
N GLY A 45 11.08 -14.31 -5.88
CA GLY A 45 11.01 -13.93 -7.29
C GLY A 45 11.23 -12.43 -7.55
N VAL A 46 11.26 -11.62 -6.49
CA VAL A 46 11.36 -10.15 -6.59
C VAL A 46 12.81 -9.74 -6.73
N SER A 47 13.09 -8.99 -7.79
CA SER A 47 14.39 -8.38 -8.05
C SER A 47 14.65 -7.13 -7.22
N ARG A 48 15.91 -6.67 -7.20
CA ARG A 48 16.26 -5.36 -6.62
C ARG A 48 15.61 -4.22 -7.40
N ASN A 49 15.50 -4.35 -8.71
CA ASN A 49 14.90 -3.33 -9.56
C ASN A 49 13.40 -3.20 -9.27
N GLU A 50 12.68 -4.30 -9.09
CA GLU A 50 11.26 -4.29 -8.74
C GLU A 50 11.02 -3.65 -7.37
N LEU A 51 11.82 -4.03 -6.37
CA LEU A 51 11.75 -3.44 -5.04
C LEU A 51 11.96 -1.93 -5.09
N HIS A 52 12.99 -1.50 -5.81
CA HIS A 52 13.31 -0.09 -5.97
C HIS A 52 12.24 0.66 -6.77
N ALA A 53 11.69 0.05 -7.83
CA ALA A 53 10.62 0.63 -8.62
C ALA A 53 9.37 0.91 -7.79
N ILE A 54 8.92 -0.02 -6.93
CA ILE A 54 7.77 0.22 -6.03
C ILE A 54 7.97 1.43 -5.14
N ALA A 55 9.19 1.64 -4.62
CA ALA A 55 9.52 2.81 -3.82
C ALA A 55 9.45 4.09 -4.67
N LEU A 56 10.02 4.05 -5.87
CA LEU A 56 10.00 5.19 -6.80
C LEU A 56 8.59 5.54 -7.28
N TYR A 57 7.72 4.57 -7.57
CA TYR A 57 6.32 4.82 -7.92
C TYR A 57 5.62 5.63 -6.82
N GLN A 58 5.78 5.24 -5.56
CA GLN A 58 5.16 5.97 -4.44
C GLN A 58 5.74 7.38 -4.28
N ARG A 59 7.08 7.51 -4.26
CA ARG A 59 7.75 8.83 -4.14
C ARG A 59 7.38 9.76 -5.29
N THR A 60 7.29 9.23 -6.50
CA THR A 60 6.86 9.99 -7.67
C THR A 60 5.42 10.49 -7.52
N GLY A 61 4.52 9.69 -6.93
CA GLY A 61 3.16 10.13 -6.63
C GLY A 61 3.14 11.28 -5.62
N GLU A 62 4.02 11.24 -4.62
CA GLU A 62 4.22 12.33 -3.65
C GLU A 62 4.81 13.60 -4.31
N GLU A 63 5.75 13.44 -5.24
CA GLU A 63 6.31 14.53 -6.05
C GLU A 63 5.23 15.20 -6.91
N LEU A 64 4.38 14.41 -7.59
CA LEU A 64 3.25 14.92 -8.39
C LEU A 64 2.26 15.70 -7.53
N LEU A 65 1.89 15.17 -6.35
CA LEU A 65 1.03 15.87 -5.40
C LEU A 65 1.66 17.19 -4.94
N THR A 66 2.96 17.18 -4.64
CA THR A 66 3.68 18.39 -4.22
C THR A 66 3.74 19.43 -5.33
N ALA A 67 4.07 19.04 -6.56
CA ALA A 67 4.12 19.92 -7.71
C ALA A 67 2.74 20.51 -8.07
N SER A 68 1.66 19.77 -7.82
CA SER A 68 0.29 20.21 -8.10
C SER A 68 -0.18 21.42 -7.27
N VAL A 69 0.48 21.72 -6.14
CA VAL A 69 0.17 22.90 -5.32
C VAL A 69 0.32 24.19 -6.13
N GLY A 70 1.43 24.30 -6.86
CA GLY A 70 1.78 25.49 -7.66
C GLY A 70 1.24 25.48 -9.09
N ASN A 71 0.58 24.41 -9.53
CA ASN A 71 0.19 24.21 -10.92
C ASN A 71 -1.25 23.71 -11.04
N GLU A 72 -2.17 24.60 -11.46
CA GLU A 72 -3.60 24.29 -11.62
C GLU A 72 -3.88 23.18 -12.64
N ARG A 73 -3.14 23.18 -13.76
CA ARG A 73 -3.29 22.15 -14.79
C ARG A 73 -2.90 20.79 -14.23
N LEU A 74 -1.71 20.69 -13.64
CA LEU A 74 -1.23 19.44 -13.04
C LEU A 74 -2.17 18.98 -11.91
N ARG A 75 -2.65 19.89 -11.07
CA ARG A 75 -3.65 19.57 -10.04
C ARG A 75 -4.91 18.97 -10.61
N SER A 76 -5.44 19.54 -11.70
CA SER A 76 -6.63 19.01 -12.36
C SER A 76 -6.39 17.60 -12.90
N GLU A 77 -5.23 17.35 -13.52
CA GLU A 77 -4.83 16.04 -14.03
C GLU A 77 -4.65 15.01 -12.90
N VAL A 78 -3.98 15.38 -11.80
CA VAL A 78 -3.79 14.54 -10.59
C VAL A 78 -5.13 14.21 -9.94
N MET A 79 -6.00 15.19 -9.74
CA MET A 79 -7.30 14.97 -9.10
C MET A 79 -8.23 14.11 -9.95
N ASN A 80 -8.19 14.25 -11.28
CA ASN A 80 -8.93 13.38 -12.20
C ASN A 80 -8.51 11.91 -12.12
N ILE A 81 -7.22 11.63 -11.85
CA ILE A 81 -6.76 10.26 -11.62
C ILE A 81 -7.20 9.77 -10.23
N LEU A 82 -6.99 10.56 -9.18
CA LEU A 82 -7.30 10.14 -7.82
C LEU A 82 -8.80 9.97 -7.57
N SER A 83 -9.67 10.70 -8.28
CA SER A 83 -11.12 10.53 -8.18
C SER A 83 -11.61 9.14 -8.59
N ASP A 84 -10.85 8.42 -9.42
CA ASP A 84 -11.19 7.04 -9.81
C ASP A 84 -11.12 6.06 -8.62
N ARG A 85 -10.37 6.42 -7.56
CA ARG A 85 -10.12 5.55 -6.39
C ARG A 85 -10.47 6.16 -5.04
N MET A 86 -10.89 7.43 -5.02
CA MET A 86 -11.29 8.12 -3.80
C MET A 86 -12.80 8.30 -3.74
N VAL A 87 -13.37 8.18 -2.54
CA VAL A 87 -14.74 8.64 -2.29
C VAL A 87 -14.82 10.16 -2.51
N PRO A 88 -15.93 10.70 -3.07
CA PRO A 88 -16.03 12.13 -3.44
C PRO A 88 -15.61 13.10 -2.33
N GLN A 89 -16.07 12.86 -1.10
CA GLN A 89 -15.76 13.70 0.06
C GLN A 89 -14.26 13.72 0.39
N ARG A 90 -13.54 12.61 0.15
CA ARG A 90 -12.09 12.54 0.34
C ARG A 90 -11.36 13.29 -0.79
N SER A 91 -11.80 13.09 -2.03
CA SER A 91 -11.25 13.78 -3.20
C SER A 91 -11.33 15.30 -3.03
N GLU A 92 -12.50 15.82 -2.65
CA GLU A 92 -12.71 17.26 -2.39
C GLU A 92 -11.79 17.80 -1.30
N ARG A 93 -11.62 17.07 -0.19
CA ARG A 93 -10.72 17.47 0.91
C ARG A 93 -9.26 17.53 0.46
N VAL A 94 -8.82 16.56 -0.35
CA VAL A 94 -7.46 16.54 -0.91
C VAL A 94 -7.27 17.74 -1.84
N GLU A 95 -8.22 17.98 -2.75
CA GLU A 95 -8.15 19.12 -3.67
C GLU A 95 -8.11 20.47 -2.94
N GLN A 96 -8.97 20.66 -1.93
CA GLN A 96 -9.00 21.87 -1.11
C GLN A 96 -7.67 22.10 -0.39
N ALA A 97 -7.06 21.03 0.15
CA ALA A 97 -5.76 21.14 0.81
C ALA A 97 -4.63 21.46 -0.17
N LEU A 98 -4.64 20.88 -1.37
CA LEU A 98 -3.67 21.20 -2.43
C LEU A 98 -3.79 22.66 -2.86
N ARG A 99 -5.02 23.17 -3.07
CA ARG A 99 -5.29 24.59 -3.36
C ARG A 99 -4.82 25.51 -2.24
N ALA A 100 -4.93 25.06 -0.99
CA ALA A 100 -4.48 25.81 0.19
C ALA A 100 -2.97 25.67 0.47
N GLY A 101 -2.21 24.93 -0.34
CA GLY A 101 -0.78 24.69 -0.11
C GLY A 101 -0.46 23.78 1.07
N ARG A 102 -1.45 23.06 1.61
CA ARG A 102 -1.33 22.20 2.79
C ARG A 102 -0.99 20.75 2.44
N VAL A 103 -0.05 20.56 1.50
CA VAL A 103 0.34 19.21 1.03
C VAL A 103 0.93 18.35 2.14
N ALA A 104 1.70 18.95 3.07
CA ALA A 104 2.27 18.24 4.22
C ALA A 104 1.19 17.66 5.15
N GLU A 105 0.00 18.26 5.22
CA GLU A 105 -1.12 17.76 6.04
C GLU A 105 -1.86 16.59 5.38
N ILE A 106 -1.83 16.49 4.04
CA ILE A 106 -2.54 15.44 3.31
C ILE A 106 -1.68 14.25 2.98
N LEU A 107 -0.37 14.40 2.77
CA LEU A 107 0.51 13.28 2.42
C LEU A 107 0.41 12.13 3.45
N PRO A 108 0.33 12.38 4.77
CA PRO A 108 0.08 11.34 5.77
C PRO A 108 -1.25 10.59 5.61
N ARG A 109 -2.23 11.18 4.92
CA ARG A 109 -3.60 10.67 4.72
C ARG A 109 -3.81 10.04 3.33
N ILE A 110 -2.82 10.14 2.45
CA ILE A 110 -2.80 9.42 1.17
C ILE A 110 -2.24 8.01 1.42
N THR A 111 -2.88 7.00 0.82
CA THR A 111 -2.42 5.62 0.97
C THR A 111 -1.26 5.34 0.00
N PRO A 112 -0.36 4.41 0.34
CA PRO A 112 0.66 3.90 -0.58
C PRO A 112 0.06 3.48 -1.93
N ALA A 113 -1.08 2.79 -1.94
CA ALA A 113 -1.78 2.40 -3.15
C ALA A 113 -2.25 3.60 -3.98
N ASP A 114 -2.74 4.68 -3.35
CA ASP A 114 -3.13 5.91 -4.06
C ASP A 114 -1.91 6.55 -4.75
N THR A 115 -0.76 6.66 -4.06
CA THR A 115 0.46 7.26 -4.66
C THR A 115 1.02 6.40 -5.79
N PHE A 116 1.05 5.08 -5.61
CA PHE A 116 1.48 4.14 -6.65
C PHE A 116 0.58 4.24 -7.88
N TYR A 117 -0.74 4.19 -7.66
CA TYR A 117 -1.75 4.28 -8.72
C TYR A 117 -1.67 5.61 -9.47
N LEU A 118 -1.52 6.72 -8.73
CA LEU A 118 -1.36 8.05 -9.32
C LEU A 118 -0.21 8.05 -10.33
N THR A 119 0.96 7.56 -9.94
CA THR A 119 2.10 7.51 -10.86
C THR A 119 1.86 6.55 -12.03
N ALA A 120 1.33 5.35 -11.79
CA ALA A 120 1.05 4.39 -12.85
C ALA A 120 0.11 4.95 -13.92
N GLU A 121 -1.01 5.56 -13.49
CA GLU A 121 -1.97 6.18 -14.41
C GLU A 121 -1.45 7.46 -15.05
N PHE A 122 -0.68 8.28 -14.33
CA PHE A 122 -0.08 9.48 -14.89
C PHE A 122 0.88 9.13 -16.03
N ARG A 123 1.75 8.12 -15.82
CA ARG A 123 2.64 7.60 -16.87
C ARG A 123 1.86 7.07 -18.07
N ARG A 124 0.74 6.39 -17.85
CA ARG A 124 -0.10 5.81 -18.91
C ARG A 124 -0.85 6.87 -19.72
N ARG A 125 -1.46 7.86 -19.04
CA ARG A 125 -2.29 8.91 -19.66
C ARG A 125 -1.46 10.04 -20.25
N PHE A 126 -0.28 10.31 -19.70
CA PHE A 126 0.55 11.47 -20.03
C PHE A 126 2.02 11.07 -20.31
N SER A 127 2.24 9.97 -21.01
CA SER A 127 3.57 9.43 -21.32
C SER A 127 4.53 10.41 -22.00
N TRP A 128 4.02 11.43 -22.67
CA TRP A 128 4.77 12.51 -23.32
C TRP A 128 5.08 13.72 -22.40
N GLN A 129 4.43 13.84 -21.25
CA GLN A 129 4.62 14.96 -20.33
C GLN A 129 5.64 14.60 -19.25
N THR A 130 6.92 14.87 -19.55
CA THR A 130 8.02 14.62 -18.59
C THR A 130 8.35 15.81 -17.70
N ASP A 131 7.75 16.98 -17.99
CA ASP A 131 8.05 18.25 -17.33
C ASP A 131 7.67 18.28 -15.84
N PHE A 132 6.82 17.36 -15.41
CA PHE A 132 6.35 17.24 -14.02
C PHE A 132 7.06 16.16 -13.22
N TRP A 133 8.00 15.42 -13.83
CA TRP A 133 8.78 14.43 -13.09
C TRP A 133 9.80 15.11 -12.18
N GLY A 134 9.66 14.88 -10.89
CA GLY A 134 10.74 15.11 -9.93
C GLY A 134 11.86 14.08 -10.08
N PRO A 135 12.86 14.13 -9.20
CA PRO A 135 14.01 13.22 -9.23
C PRO A 135 13.61 11.73 -9.23
N SER A 136 12.62 11.35 -8.41
CA SER A 136 12.15 9.95 -8.35
C SER A 136 11.47 9.54 -9.65
N GLY A 137 10.66 10.43 -10.24
CA GLY A 137 10.01 10.19 -11.53
C GLY A 137 11.01 9.99 -12.68
N GLN A 138 12.07 10.81 -12.71
CA GLN A 138 13.13 10.69 -13.71
C GLN A 138 13.91 9.37 -13.55
N GLU A 139 14.23 8.99 -12.33
CA GLU A 139 14.88 7.71 -12.04
C GLU A 139 13.99 6.52 -12.41
N LEU A 140 12.70 6.57 -12.06
CA LEU A 140 11.71 5.55 -12.40
C LEU A 140 11.63 5.33 -13.92
N GLU A 141 11.60 6.41 -14.69
CA GLU A 141 11.55 6.35 -16.15
C GLU A 141 12.84 5.76 -16.73
N ASN A 142 14.00 6.13 -16.16
CA ASN A 142 15.28 5.58 -16.57
C ASN A 142 15.37 4.07 -16.35
N ILE A 143 14.99 3.57 -15.17
CA ILE A 143 15.04 2.12 -14.88
C ILE A 143 13.97 1.36 -15.67
N SER A 144 12.77 1.94 -15.84
CA SER A 144 11.69 1.32 -16.59
C SER A 144 12.04 1.10 -18.06
N ARG A 145 12.79 2.03 -18.67
CA ARG A 145 13.30 1.87 -20.04
C ARG A 145 14.37 0.79 -20.17
N ARG A 146 15.20 0.62 -19.14
CA ARG A 146 16.28 -0.38 -19.12
C ARG A 146 15.75 -1.80 -18.86
N TYR A 147 14.72 -1.91 -18.04
CA TYR A 147 14.18 -3.20 -17.57
C TYR A 147 12.65 -3.30 -17.79
N PRO A 148 12.14 -3.15 -19.02
CA PRO A 148 10.70 -3.01 -19.27
C PRO A 148 9.89 -4.27 -18.93
N THR A 149 10.48 -5.47 -19.10
CA THR A 149 9.81 -6.73 -18.76
C THR A 149 9.83 -7.01 -17.25
N GLU A 150 10.90 -6.60 -16.57
CA GLU A 150 11.05 -6.77 -15.12
C GLU A 150 10.18 -5.77 -14.34
N LEU A 151 9.96 -4.57 -14.90
CA LEU A 151 9.24 -3.47 -14.26
C LEU A 151 7.86 -3.22 -14.87
N SER A 152 7.30 -4.23 -15.53
CA SER A 152 5.94 -4.15 -16.07
C SER A 152 4.92 -4.04 -14.93
N LEU A 153 3.81 -3.32 -15.16
CA LEU A 153 2.77 -3.16 -14.15
C LEU A 153 2.14 -4.50 -13.78
N GLU A 154 2.03 -5.43 -14.72
CA GLU A 154 1.52 -6.78 -14.49
C GLU A 154 2.40 -7.55 -13.51
N ARG A 155 3.72 -7.44 -13.68
CA ARG A 155 4.69 -8.14 -12.83
C ARG A 155 4.73 -7.52 -11.42
N LEU A 156 4.77 -6.20 -11.32
CA LEU A 156 4.67 -5.48 -10.05
C LEU A 156 3.35 -5.77 -9.33
N SER A 157 2.24 -5.84 -10.08
CA SER A 157 0.92 -6.21 -9.58
C SER A 157 0.90 -7.64 -9.02
N GLN A 158 1.50 -8.59 -9.74
CA GLN A 158 1.62 -9.97 -9.29
C GLN A 158 2.44 -10.09 -8.00
N ASP A 159 3.55 -9.36 -7.90
CA ASP A 159 4.49 -9.52 -6.79
C ASP A 159 4.14 -8.71 -5.53
N PHE A 160 3.49 -7.56 -5.67
CA PHE A 160 3.10 -6.72 -4.54
C PHE A 160 1.59 -6.73 -4.26
N GLY A 161 0.78 -7.26 -5.17
CA GLY A 161 -0.66 -7.41 -4.99
C GLY A 161 -1.06 -8.48 -3.97
N VAL A 162 -2.37 -8.56 -3.75
CA VAL A 162 -2.99 -9.51 -2.83
C VAL A 162 -3.96 -10.43 -3.59
N PRO A 163 -4.33 -11.61 -3.07
CA PRO A 163 -5.38 -12.42 -3.68
C PRO A 163 -6.78 -11.82 -3.48
N HIS A 164 -7.67 -12.03 -4.45
CA HIS A 164 -9.03 -11.49 -4.44
C HIS A 164 -10.10 -12.57 -4.70
N PRO A 165 -10.24 -13.56 -3.80
CA PRO A 165 -11.18 -14.67 -4.00
C PRO A 165 -12.65 -14.23 -4.01
N ILE A 166 -12.99 -13.08 -3.43
CA ILE A 166 -14.37 -12.54 -3.48
C ILE A 166 -14.51 -11.52 -4.60
N LEU A 167 -13.61 -10.54 -4.69
CA LEU A 167 -13.73 -9.42 -5.65
C LEU A 167 -13.45 -9.84 -7.10
N ALA A 168 -12.48 -10.73 -7.32
CA ALA A 168 -12.07 -11.18 -8.66
C ALA A 168 -12.31 -12.67 -8.91
N GLN A 169 -12.84 -13.40 -7.91
CA GLN A 169 -12.99 -14.86 -7.95
C GLN A 169 -11.67 -15.58 -8.28
N SER A 170 -10.55 -15.01 -7.84
CA SER A 170 -9.21 -15.46 -8.18
C SER A 170 -8.29 -15.44 -6.98
N TYR A 171 -7.45 -16.47 -6.86
CA TYR A 171 -6.36 -16.51 -5.89
C TYR A 171 -5.05 -15.96 -6.46
N ALA A 172 -5.06 -15.51 -7.72
CA ALA A 172 -3.93 -14.77 -8.28
C ALA A 172 -3.76 -13.46 -7.51
N ARG A 173 -2.49 -13.08 -7.31
CA ARG A 173 -2.15 -11.81 -6.68
C ARG A 173 -2.24 -10.72 -7.72
N GLU A 174 -2.94 -9.65 -7.37
CA GLU A 174 -3.06 -8.46 -8.22
C GLU A 174 -3.29 -7.22 -7.36
N LEU A 175 -2.87 -6.07 -7.89
CA LEU A 175 -3.29 -4.76 -7.43
C LEU A 175 -4.58 -4.42 -8.19
N LEU A 176 -5.75 -4.66 -7.59
CA LEU A 176 -7.05 -4.43 -8.25
C LEU A 176 -7.30 -2.98 -8.60
N ASN A 177 -6.58 -2.09 -7.94
CA ASN A 177 -6.69 -0.66 -8.13
C ASN A 177 -8.08 -0.07 -7.88
N VAL A 178 -8.84 -0.68 -6.97
CA VAL A 178 -10.16 -0.21 -6.55
C VAL A 178 -10.09 0.71 -5.34
N LYS A 179 -11.15 1.49 -5.10
CA LYS A 179 -11.32 2.19 -3.82
C LYS A 179 -11.41 1.16 -2.68
N PRO A 180 -10.84 1.44 -1.50
CA PRO A 180 -11.07 0.61 -0.32
C PRO A 180 -12.56 0.50 -0.04
N PHE A 181 -13.06 -0.73 0.11
CA PHE A 181 -14.44 -0.97 0.51
C PHE A 181 -14.57 -0.69 2.00
N PRO A 182 -15.60 0.04 2.46
CA PRO A 182 -15.88 0.13 3.89
C PRO A 182 -16.12 -1.29 4.42
N ALA A 183 -15.68 -1.59 5.64
CA ALA A 183 -16.09 -2.84 6.23
C ALA A 183 -17.52 -2.68 6.76
N PHE A 184 -18.35 -3.65 6.44
CA PHE A 184 -19.72 -3.78 6.94
C PHE A 184 -19.77 -4.94 7.94
N GLU A 185 -20.76 -4.98 8.82
CA GLU A 185 -20.97 -6.11 9.73
C GLU A 185 -21.11 -7.44 8.94
N GLY A 186 -20.45 -8.51 9.42
CA GLY A 186 -20.39 -9.83 8.77
C GLY A 186 -19.22 -9.97 7.78
N TYR A 187 -19.40 -10.78 6.72
CA TYR A 187 -18.40 -11.19 5.72
C TYR A 187 -17.66 -10.06 4.96
N SER A 188 -17.98 -8.79 5.22
CA SER A 188 -17.51 -7.65 4.42
C SER A 188 -16.16 -7.10 4.87
N SER A 189 -15.64 -7.50 6.02
CA SER A 189 -14.28 -7.12 6.40
C SER A 189 -13.22 -7.82 5.54
N ARG A 190 -13.56 -8.96 4.93
CA ARG A 190 -12.75 -9.61 3.88
C ARG A 190 -12.71 -8.78 2.58
N LEU A 191 -13.77 -8.04 2.23
CA LEU A 191 -13.74 -7.11 1.08
C LEU A 191 -12.82 -5.92 1.32
N LEU A 192 -12.77 -5.40 2.56
CA LEU A 192 -11.77 -4.39 2.91
C LEU A 192 -10.35 -4.95 2.81
N ALA A 193 -10.12 -6.18 3.28
CA ALA A 193 -8.82 -6.83 3.19
C ALA A 193 -8.36 -7.02 1.73
N GLU A 194 -9.26 -7.50 0.86
CA GLU A 194 -8.99 -7.67 -0.57
C GLU A 194 -8.77 -6.32 -1.25
N SER A 195 -9.54 -5.28 -0.93
CA SER A 195 -9.32 -3.94 -1.50
C SER A 195 -8.14 -3.16 -0.90
N TRP A 196 -7.45 -3.71 0.11
CA TRP A 196 -6.31 -3.07 0.77
C TRP A 196 -4.97 -3.48 0.14
N ASP A 197 -4.61 -2.78 -0.94
CA ASP A 197 -3.34 -2.99 -1.67
C ASP A 197 -2.11 -2.37 -0.98
N SER A 198 -2.29 -1.61 0.11
CA SER A 198 -1.28 -0.66 0.59
C SER A 198 -0.14 -1.27 1.40
N SER A 199 -0.38 -2.35 2.15
CA SER A 199 0.62 -2.87 3.10
C SER A 199 1.90 -3.33 2.41
N ASN A 200 1.77 -4.16 1.37
CA ASN A 200 2.93 -4.69 0.64
C ASN A 200 3.73 -3.58 -0.07
N LEU A 201 3.03 -2.60 -0.66
CA LEU A 201 3.67 -1.44 -1.29
C LEU A 201 4.47 -0.65 -0.26
N TYR A 202 3.89 -0.41 0.92
CA TYR A 202 4.54 0.35 1.98
C TYR A 202 5.78 -0.37 2.54
N TRP A 203 5.65 -1.65 2.85
CA TRP A 203 6.78 -2.44 3.36
C TRP A 203 7.88 -2.61 2.32
N GLY A 204 7.53 -2.76 1.04
CA GLY A 204 8.49 -2.77 -0.06
C GLY A 204 9.29 -1.47 -0.13
N ARG A 205 8.60 -0.32 -0.08
CA ARG A 205 9.26 0.99 -0.01
C ARG A 205 10.17 1.11 1.21
N LEU A 206 9.69 0.68 2.39
CA LEU A 206 10.48 0.75 3.61
C LEU A 206 11.74 -0.13 3.54
N ALA A 207 11.65 -1.30 2.92
CA ALA A 207 12.79 -2.16 2.70
C ALA A 207 13.81 -1.55 1.74
N ASP A 208 13.37 -0.91 0.65
CA ASP A 208 14.22 -0.14 -0.26
C ASP A 208 14.91 1.04 0.47
N GLU A 209 14.15 1.83 1.22
CA GLU A 209 14.66 2.97 2.02
C GLU A 209 15.78 2.55 2.98
N MET A 210 15.62 1.38 3.61
CA MET A 210 16.55 0.85 4.60
C MET A 210 17.68 -0.01 3.98
N GLY A 211 17.71 -0.14 2.64
CA GLY A 211 18.74 -0.89 1.92
C GLY A 211 18.69 -2.41 2.10
N TYR A 212 17.53 -2.97 2.46
CA TYR A 212 17.37 -4.42 2.58
C TYR A 212 17.28 -5.08 1.20
N SER A 213 17.76 -6.33 1.12
CA SER A 213 17.60 -7.14 -0.09
C SER A 213 16.16 -7.65 -0.22
N PRO A 214 15.66 -7.91 -1.44
CA PRO A 214 14.31 -8.46 -1.65
C PRO A 214 14.03 -9.75 -0.87
N VAL A 215 15.04 -10.60 -0.70
CA VAL A 215 14.91 -11.86 0.07
C VAL A 215 14.51 -11.61 1.53
N MET A 216 14.92 -10.48 2.12
CA MET A 216 14.57 -10.12 3.50
C MET A 216 13.06 -9.86 3.66
N LEU A 217 12.33 -9.54 2.60
CA LEU A 217 10.88 -9.32 2.65
C LEU A 217 10.12 -10.54 3.19
N ASN A 218 10.63 -11.76 2.98
CA ASN A 218 10.06 -12.99 3.56
C ASN A 218 10.01 -12.98 5.10
N ARG A 219 10.83 -12.15 5.74
CA ARG A 219 10.85 -11.97 7.20
C ARG A 219 10.26 -10.63 7.62
N LEU A 220 10.62 -9.56 6.89
CA LEU A 220 10.17 -8.20 7.20
C LEU A 220 8.65 -8.08 7.13
N ILE A 221 8.03 -8.53 6.03
CA ILE A 221 6.61 -8.27 5.77
C ILE A 221 5.69 -8.97 6.77
N PRO A 222 5.88 -10.27 7.10
CA PRO A 222 5.11 -10.92 8.16
C PRO A 222 5.23 -10.21 9.51
N GLU A 223 6.44 -9.84 9.93
CA GLU A 223 6.65 -9.19 11.23
C GLU A 223 6.05 -7.79 11.28
N LEU A 224 6.30 -6.96 10.27
CA LEU A 224 5.74 -5.61 10.20
C LEU A 224 4.21 -5.64 10.10
N THR A 225 3.65 -6.61 9.39
CA THR A 225 2.19 -6.77 9.31
C THR A 225 1.60 -7.16 10.66
N ARG A 226 2.24 -8.07 11.41
CA ARG A 226 1.82 -8.42 12.77
C ARG A 226 1.86 -7.20 13.71
N ARG A 227 2.96 -6.45 13.71
CA ARG A 227 3.11 -5.22 14.50
C ARG A 227 2.10 -4.14 14.12
N MET A 228 1.82 -3.98 12.82
CA MET A 228 0.75 -3.11 12.35
C MET A 228 -0.60 -3.54 12.93
N VAL A 229 -0.94 -4.83 12.89
CA VAL A 229 -2.19 -5.34 13.43
C VAL A 229 -2.31 -5.07 14.94
N GLU A 230 -1.25 -5.29 15.72
CA GLU A 230 -1.20 -5.00 17.17
C GLU A 230 -1.58 -3.53 17.48
N LYS A 231 -1.23 -2.62 16.56
CA LYS A 231 -1.42 -1.17 16.68
C LYS A 231 -2.73 -0.65 16.08
N ILE A 232 -3.50 -1.48 15.38
CA ILE A 232 -4.76 -1.03 14.80
C ILE A 232 -5.70 -0.57 15.91
N PHE A 233 -6.02 0.72 15.88
CA PHE A 233 -6.98 1.35 16.77
C PHE A 233 -8.01 2.11 15.94
N ALA A 234 -9.15 1.46 15.76
CA ALA A 234 -10.29 2.01 15.04
C ALA A 234 -11.45 2.30 16.00
N THR A 235 -12.14 3.40 15.77
CA THR A 235 -13.34 3.77 16.53
C THR A 235 -14.62 3.16 15.96
N ASP A 236 -14.59 2.75 14.69
CA ASP A 236 -15.69 2.09 13.98
C ASP A 236 -15.15 1.16 12.88
N VAL A 237 -16.05 0.38 12.28
CA VAL A 237 -15.76 -0.61 11.23
C VAL A 237 -15.41 0.06 9.88
N GLU A 238 -15.70 1.36 9.70
CA GLU A 238 -15.44 2.07 8.44
C GLU A 238 -14.12 2.86 8.46
N ASP A 239 -13.44 2.93 9.61
CA ASP A 239 -12.19 3.67 9.83
C ASP A 239 -10.98 2.95 9.22
N TRP A 240 -10.94 2.82 7.89
CA TRP A 240 -9.74 2.37 7.17
C TRP A 240 -8.54 3.30 7.44
N GLN A 241 -8.76 4.54 7.89
CA GLN A 241 -7.66 5.44 8.27
C GLN A 241 -6.91 4.92 9.50
N ALA A 242 -7.55 4.14 10.38
CA ALA A 242 -6.86 3.42 11.46
C ALA A 242 -5.77 2.50 10.93
N MET A 243 -6.03 1.79 9.84
CA MET A 243 -5.04 0.92 9.20
C MET A 243 -3.86 1.75 8.68
N LEU A 244 -4.14 2.87 8.00
CA LEU A 244 -3.09 3.76 7.51
C LEU A 244 -2.24 4.34 8.65
N ARG A 245 -2.88 4.74 9.76
CA ARG A 245 -2.19 5.23 10.97
C ARG A 245 -1.28 4.16 11.55
N ALA A 246 -1.82 2.97 11.83
CA ALA A 246 -1.06 1.85 12.40
C ALA A 246 0.11 1.44 11.50
N MET A 247 -0.10 1.36 10.18
CA MET A 247 0.94 1.04 9.21
C MET A 247 2.10 2.06 9.26
N ARG A 248 1.78 3.36 9.32
CA ARG A 248 2.79 4.43 9.38
C ARG A 248 3.53 4.42 10.72
N GLU A 249 2.82 4.20 11.82
CA GLU A 249 3.41 4.10 13.15
C GLU A 249 4.41 2.94 13.22
N THR A 250 4.02 1.75 12.76
CA THR A 250 4.90 0.58 12.67
C THR A 250 6.12 0.86 11.79
N GLY A 251 5.92 1.51 10.63
CA GLY A 251 7.03 1.87 9.74
C GLY A 251 8.01 2.83 10.41
N GLU A 252 7.52 3.79 11.19
CA GLU A 252 8.37 4.74 11.91
C GLU A 252 9.14 4.09 13.06
N GLU A 253 8.50 3.20 13.82
CA GLU A 253 9.18 2.40 14.84
C GLU A 253 10.27 1.51 14.24
N PHE A 254 10.02 0.94 13.06
CA PHE A 254 11.02 0.17 12.32
C PHE A 254 12.23 1.04 11.94
N ARG A 255 12.00 2.24 11.37
CA ARG A 255 13.09 3.18 11.04
C ARG A 255 13.92 3.54 12.28
N GLN A 256 13.27 3.67 13.44
CA GLN A 256 13.91 3.99 14.72
C GLN A 256 14.60 2.77 15.37
N GLY A 257 14.54 1.59 14.76
CA GLY A 257 15.15 0.36 15.29
C GLY A 257 14.44 -0.23 16.51
N LYS A 258 13.20 0.20 16.79
CA LYS A 258 12.39 -0.30 17.93
C LYS A 258 11.82 -1.69 17.66
N ILE A 259 11.65 -2.03 16.38
CA ILE A 259 11.21 -3.37 15.96
C ILE A 259 12.46 -4.21 15.70
N ALA A 260 12.81 -5.04 16.68
CA ALA A 260 13.88 -6.00 16.52
C ALA A 260 13.44 -7.09 15.53
N LEU A 261 13.99 -7.07 14.32
CA LEU A 261 14.01 -8.27 13.50
C LEU A 261 14.81 -9.29 14.29
N LEU A 262 14.18 -10.39 14.69
CA LEU A 262 14.86 -11.48 15.39
C LEU A 262 16.21 -11.72 14.70
N SER A 263 17.28 -11.30 15.37
CA SER A 263 18.64 -11.42 14.89
C SER A 263 18.87 -12.90 14.63
N THR A 264 18.99 -13.28 13.37
CA THR A 264 19.53 -14.59 13.00
C THR A 264 20.93 -14.66 13.61
N ARG A 265 21.06 -15.36 14.73
CA ARG A 265 22.30 -16.09 15.01
C ARG A 265 22.27 -17.36 14.20
#